data_AF-A0A2N5Z5Q0-F1
#
_entry.id   AF-A0A2N5Z5Q0-F1
#
_cell.length_a   1.000
_cell.length_b   1.000
_cell.length_c   1.000
_cell.angle_alpha   90.00
_cell.angle_beta   90.00
_cell.angle_gamma   90.00
#
_symmetry.space_group_name_H-M   'P 1'
#
loop_
_entity.id
_entity.type
_entity.pdbx_description
1 polymer ?
#
loop_
_entity_poly.entity_id
_entity_poly.type
_entity_poly.pdbx_seq_one_letter_code
_entity_poly.pdbx_strand_id
1 'polypeptide(L)'
;MSKLINITIDGKKILAPEGANLLRVAQESGIHIPSLCYHRKLSPTGACRLCVTKIKGTSGLVMSCTVNIKEGMEVIAFDKEIEETRKHTLDYLLAE
;
A
#
# COMPACT_ATOMS: atom_id res chain seq x y z
N MET A 1 -0.86 17.65 -17.56
CA MET A 1 -0.67 18.02 -16.14
C MET A 1 -1.43 17.01 -15.31
N SER A 2 -0.78 16.33 -14.38
CA SER A 2 -1.44 15.38 -13.47
C SER A 2 -2.26 16.16 -12.44
N LYS A 3 -3.56 15.86 -12.36
CA LYS A 3 -4.44 16.40 -11.33
C LYS A 3 -3.98 15.90 -9.97
N LEU A 4 -3.89 16.79 -8.97
CA LEU A 4 -3.60 16.42 -7.60
C LEU A 4 -4.90 16.03 -6.89
N ILE A 5 -4.86 14.93 -6.16
CA ILE A 5 -6.00 14.39 -5.43
C ILE A 5 -5.66 14.22 -3.94
N ASN A 6 -6.68 14.26 -3.09
CA ASN A 6 -6.52 14.00 -1.66
C ASN A 6 -6.83 12.55 -1.34
N ILE A 7 -5.93 11.92 -0.59
CA ILE A 7 -6.13 10.60 0.01
C ILE A 7 -5.80 10.66 1.49
N THR A 8 -6.25 9.67 2.25
CA THR A 8 -5.92 9.52 3.67
C THR A 8 -5.27 8.17 3.90
N ILE A 9 -4.10 8.13 4.53
CA ILE A 9 -3.42 6.89 4.94
C ILE A 9 -3.18 6.96 6.45
N ASP A 10 -3.75 6.04 7.22
CA ASP A 10 -3.68 6.01 8.70
C ASP A 10 -4.03 7.37 9.34
N GLY A 11 -5.08 8.02 8.84
CA GLY A 11 -5.53 9.34 9.31
C GLY A 11 -4.69 10.53 8.81
N LYS A 12 -3.56 10.31 8.12
CA LYS A 12 -2.78 11.39 7.51
C LYS A 12 -3.31 11.73 6.12
N LYS A 13 -3.66 13.00 5.91
CA LYS A 13 -4.04 13.53 4.59
C LYS A 13 -2.80 13.72 3.72
N ILE A 14 -2.85 13.19 2.50
CA ILE A 14 -1.76 13.23 1.53
C ILE A 14 -2.30 13.76 0.21
N LEU A 15 -1.55 14.70 -0.38
CA LEU A 15 -1.82 15.24 -1.70
C LEU A 15 -0.89 14.56 -2.70
N ALA A 16 -1.44 13.91 -3.72
CA ALA A 16 -0.64 13.16 -4.68
C ALA A 16 -1.24 13.17 -6.10
N PRO A 17 -0.45 12.90 -7.15
CA PRO A 17 -0.95 12.80 -8.52
C PRO A 17 -2.01 11.71 -8.67
N GLU A 18 -3.14 12.03 -9.31
CA GLU A 18 -4.20 11.08 -9.61
C GLU A 18 -3.66 9.88 -10.38
N GLY A 19 -4.07 8.67 -9.98
CA GLY A 19 -3.63 7.43 -10.59
C GLY A 19 -2.20 7.01 -10.23
N ALA A 20 -1.49 7.74 -9.37
CA ALA A 20 -0.20 7.29 -8.85
C ALA A 20 -0.31 5.99 -8.06
N ASN A 21 0.80 5.28 -7.95
CA ASN A 21 0.84 4.02 -7.21
C ASN A 21 0.73 4.28 -5.69
N LEU A 22 -0.15 3.54 -5.00
CA LEU A 22 -0.42 3.75 -3.57
C LEU A 22 0.82 3.51 -2.70
N LEU A 23 1.56 2.42 -2.93
CA LEU A 23 2.79 2.13 -2.18
C LEU A 23 3.84 3.24 -2.36
N ARG A 24 4.01 3.73 -3.60
CA ARG A 24 4.94 4.83 -3.88
C ARG A 24 4.56 6.10 -3.12
N VAL A 25 3.29 6.49 -3.19
CA VAL A 25 2.78 7.71 -2.54
C VAL A 25 2.94 7.61 -1.03
N ALA A 26 2.64 6.45 -0.44
CA ALA A 26 2.87 6.21 0.99
C ALA A 26 4.35 6.43 1.36
N GLN A 27 5.28 5.82 0.63
CA GLN A 27 6.73 5.95 0.88
C GLN A 27 7.23 7.40 0.72
N GLU A 28 6.77 8.10 -0.32
CA GLU A 28 7.13 9.52 -0.55
C GLU A 28 6.55 10.45 0.52
N SER A 29 5.49 10.01 1.21
CA SER A 29 4.85 10.74 2.32
C SER A 29 5.39 10.33 3.71
N GLY A 30 6.47 9.55 3.76
CA GLY A 30 7.09 9.09 5.02
C GLY A 30 6.34 7.94 5.71
N ILE A 31 5.42 7.25 5.01
CA ILE A 31 4.72 6.07 5.49
C ILE A 31 5.40 4.83 4.89
N HIS A 32 6.20 4.16 5.72
CA HIS A 32 7.04 3.05 5.29
C HIS A 32 6.29 1.70 5.30
N ILE A 33 5.47 1.47 4.28
CA ILE A 33 4.83 0.17 4.07
C ILE A 33 5.91 -0.84 3.60
N PRO A 34 6.06 -1.99 4.27
CA PRO A 34 7.09 -2.97 3.93
C PRO A 34 6.83 -3.61 2.56
N SER A 35 7.88 -3.81 1.79
CA SER A 35 7.81 -4.46 0.48
C SER A 35 9.17 -5.06 0.11
N LEU A 36 9.19 -6.27 -0.46
CA LEU A 36 10.41 -6.90 -0.98
C LEU A 36 10.51 -6.85 -2.50
N CYS A 37 9.41 -7.14 -3.21
CA CYS A 37 9.43 -7.27 -4.67
C CYS A 37 9.14 -5.95 -5.43
N TYR A 38 8.86 -4.85 -4.72
CA TYR A 38 8.48 -3.60 -5.37
C TYR A 38 9.71 -2.77 -5.74
N HIS A 39 9.73 -2.26 -6.96
CA HIS A 39 10.72 -1.31 -7.42
C HIS A 39 10.09 -0.28 -8.35
N ARG A 40 10.40 1.01 -8.15
CA ARG A 40 9.74 2.14 -8.86
C ARG A 40 9.90 2.11 -10.38
N LYS A 41 10.95 1.44 -10.88
CA LYS A 41 11.24 1.30 -12.32
C LYS A 41 10.68 0.01 -12.94
N LEU A 42 10.03 -0.85 -12.16
CA LEU A 42 9.49 -2.12 -12.61
C LEU A 42 7.97 -2.16 -12.45
N SER A 43 7.31 -2.98 -13.26
CA SER A 43 5.89 -3.24 -13.10
C SER A 43 5.61 -3.94 -11.78
N PRO A 44 4.62 -3.50 -10.99
CA PRO A 44 4.27 -4.17 -9.74
C PRO A 44 3.70 -5.56 -9.99
N THR A 45 4.18 -6.55 -9.23
CA THR A 45 3.75 -7.96 -9.37
C THR A 45 2.80 -8.42 -8.27
N GLY A 46 2.81 -7.76 -7.10
CA GLY A 46 2.08 -8.23 -5.92
C GLY A 46 2.64 -9.51 -5.29
N ALA A 47 3.79 -10.01 -5.76
CA ALA A 47 4.28 -11.36 -5.43
C ALA A 47 4.67 -11.54 -3.96
N CYS A 48 5.41 -10.61 -3.36
CA CYS A 48 5.89 -10.78 -1.98
C CYS A 48 4.80 -10.63 -0.91
N ARG A 49 3.61 -10.12 -1.26
CA ARG A 49 2.46 -9.87 -0.37
C ARG A 49 2.67 -8.98 0.88
N LEU A 50 3.91 -8.58 1.22
CA LEU A 50 4.20 -7.80 2.43
C LEU A 50 3.61 -6.38 2.45
N CYS A 51 3.38 -5.79 1.27
CA CYS A 51 2.78 -4.46 1.14
C CYS A 51 1.26 -4.45 1.34
N VAL A 52 0.74 -5.42 2.09
CA VAL A 52 -0.67 -5.58 2.41
C VAL A 52 -1.20 -4.40 3.22
N THR A 53 -2.41 -3.97 2.86
CA THR A 53 -3.13 -2.79 3.38
C THR A 53 -4.64 -3.04 3.29
N LYS A 54 -5.44 -2.20 3.95
CA LYS A 54 -6.90 -2.15 3.79
C LYS A 54 -7.31 -0.85 3.13
N ILE A 55 -8.32 -0.92 2.27
CA ILE A 55 -8.94 0.26 1.66
C ILE A 55 -10.41 0.26 2.06
N LYS A 56 -10.87 1.38 2.62
CA LYS A 56 -12.26 1.53 3.03
C LYS A 56 -13.20 1.33 1.84
N GLY A 57 -14.23 0.50 2.03
CA GLY A 57 -15.18 0.13 0.96
C GLY A 57 -14.73 -1.05 0.07
N THR A 58 -13.53 -1.58 0.27
CA THR A 58 -13.10 -2.84 -0.37
C THR A 58 -13.26 -4.00 0.60
N SER A 59 -13.69 -5.17 0.12
CA SER A 59 -13.71 -6.39 0.92
C SER A 59 -12.31 -6.99 0.99
N GLY A 60 -11.77 -7.10 2.21
CA GLY A 60 -10.51 -7.78 2.49
C GLY A 60 -9.25 -6.94 2.32
N LEU A 61 -8.12 -7.66 2.31
CA LEU A 61 -6.77 -7.10 2.26
C LEU A 61 -6.29 -6.94 0.82
N VAL A 62 -5.59 -5.84 0.55
CA VAL A 62 -5.06 -5.51 -0.79
C VAL A 62 -3.59 -5.15 -0.75
N MET A 63 -2.88 -5.47 -1.83
CA MET A 63 -1.46 -5.13 -1.98
C MET A 63 -1.34 -3.71 -2.48
N SER A 64 -0.83 -2.81 -1.65
CA SER A 64 -0.68 -1.39 -2.01
C SER A 64 0.16 -1.17 -3.27
N CYS A 65 1.08 -2.09 -3.60
CA CYS A 65 1.88 -1.98 -4.82
C CYS A 65 1.09 -2.18 -6.11
N THR A 66 -0.08 -2.82 -6.09
CA THR A 66 -0.91 -3.07 -7.27
C THR A 66 -2.08 -2.08 -7.40
N VAL A 67 -2.17 -1.11 -6.49
CA VAL A 67 -3.29 -0.17 -6.42
C VAL A 67 -2.87 1.21 -6.92
N ASN A 68 -3.73 1.82 -7.72
CA ASN A 68 -3.63 3.22 -8.11
C ASN A 68 -4.59 4.07 -7.28
N ILE A 69 -4.11 5.22 -6.82
CA ILE A 69 -4.88 6.10 -5.93
C ILE A 69 -5.99 6.84 -6.68
N LYS A 70 -7.10 7.09 -5.98
CA LYS A 70 -8.27 7.84 -6.44
C LYS A 70 -8.68 8.86 -5.39
N GLU A 71 -9.33 9.95 -5.81
CA GLU A 71 -9.80 11.00 -4.90
C GLU A 71 -10.64 10.43 -3.76
N GLY A 72 -10.37 10.89 -2.54
CA GLY A 72 -11.11 10.48 -1.34
C GLY A 72 -10.78 9.07 -0.84
N MET A 73 -9.77 8.40 -1.38
CA MET A 73 -9.39 7.06 -0.92
C MET A 73 -8.90 7.10 0.54
N GLU A 74 -9.47 6.25 1.38
CA GLU A 74 -9.07 6.04 2.77
C GLU A 74 -8.40 4.67 2.91
N VAL A 75 -7.13 4.67 3.34
CA VAL A 75 -6.29 3.49 3.46
C VAL A 75 -5.84 3.32 4.91
N ILE A 76 -5.89 2.09 5.39
CA ILE A 76 -5.27 1.68 6.64
C ILE A 76 -4.06 0.82 6.27
N ALA A 77 -2.87 1.31 6.63
CA ALA A 77 -1.62 0.63 6.32
C ALA A 77 -0.98 -0.04 7.54
N PHE A 78 -1.39 0.33 8.76
CA PHE A 78 -0.96 -0.30 9.99
C PHE A 78 -2.17 -0.57 10.91
N ASP A 79 -2.46 -1.85 11.11
CA ASP A 79 -3.38 -2.33 12.15
C ASP A 79 -2.99 -3.74 12.60
N LYS A 80 -3.64 -4.25 13.63
CA LYS A 80 -3.32 -5.55 14.22
C LYS A 80 -3.40 -6.71 13.22
N GLU A 81 -4.45 -6.78 12.41
CA GLU A 81 -4.65 -7.83 11.40
C GLU A 81 -3.62 -7.73 10.28
N ILE A 82 -3.30 -6.50 9.84
CA ILE A 82 -2.26 -6.26 8.83
C ILE A 82 -0.89 -6.73 9.34
N GLU A 83 -0.54 -6.41 10.57
CA GLU A 83 0.73 -6.81 11.18
C GLU A 83 0.82 -8.33 11.38
N GLU A 84 -0.25 -8.97 11.84
CA GLU A 84 -0.34 -10.44 11.93
C GLU A 84 -0.19 -11.09 10.55
N THR A 85 -0.85 -10.53 9.53
CA THR A 85 -0.74 -11.03 8.15
C THR A 85 0.69 -10.91 7.62
N ARG A 86 1.38 -9.79 7.89
CA ARG A 86 2.78 -9.57 7.50
C ARG A 86 3.71 -10.59 8.16
N LYS A 87 3.52 -10.86 9.45
CA LYS A 87 4.30 -11.87 10.19
C LYS A 87 4.12 -13.26 9.59
N HIS A 88 2.89 -13.72 9.43
CA HIS A 88 2.62 -15.02 8.79
C HIS A 88 3.20 -15.10 7.38
N THR A 89 3.04 -14.04 6.58
CA THR A 89 3.62 -13.99 5.23
C THR A 89 5.13 -14.14 5.28
N LEU A 90 5.80 -13.46 6.22
CA LEU A 90 7.25 -13.58 6.40
C LEU A 90 7.64 -14.98 6.85
N ASP A 91 6.91 -15.57 7.80
CA ASP A 91 7.15 -16.94 8.27
C ASP A 91 7.09 -17.94 7.09
N TYR A 92 6.08 -17.81 6.21
CA TYR A 92 5.97 -18.64 5.01
C TYR A 92 7.12 -18.41 4.03
N LEU A 93 7.56 -17.17 3.85
CA LEU A 93 8.68 -16.84 2.96
C LEU A 93 10.02 -17.39 3.47
N LEU A 94 10.14 -17.63 4.78
CA LEU A 94 11.34 -18.14 5.43
C LEU A 94 11.24 -19.64 5.78
N ALA A 95 10.15 -20.31 5.41
CA ALA A 95 9.88 -21.71 5.74
C ALA A 95 10.67 -22.71 4.88
N GLU A 96 11.60 -22.23 4.04
CA GLU A 96 12.48 -23.02 3.18
C GLU A 96 13.92 -23.04 3.71
#